data_AF-A0AA50Y6G6-F1
#
_entry.id   AF-A0AA50Y6G6-F1
#
_cell.length_a   1.000
_cell.length_b   1.000
_cell.length_c   1.000
_cell.angle_alpha   90.00
_cell.angle_beta   90.00
_cell.angle_gamma   90.00
#
_symmetry.space_group_name_H-M   'P 1'
#
loop_
_entity.id
_entity.type
_entity.pdbx_description
1 polymer ?
#
loop_
_entity_poly.entity_id
_entity_poly.type
_entity_poly.pdbx_seq_one_letter_code
_entity_poly.pdbx_strand_id
1 'polypeptide(L)' 'MDEETAAVIDHFNYDQLDDGDHTRIVVSSKNLINAPTIVGSDNTKPLLFEGTGLILDKDNSLV' A
#
# COMPACT_ATOMS: atom_id res chain seq x y z
N MET A 1 5.19 16.46 0.38
CA MET A 1 5.18 15.93 1.75
C MET A 1 3.72 15.89 2.13
N ASP A 2 3.22 14.73 2.52
CA ASP A 2 1.83 14.59 2.93
C ASP A 2 1.66 15.12 4.36
N GLU A 3 0.46 15.60 4.67
CA GLU A 3 0.10 16.13 5.98
C GLU A 3 -0.06 14.99 7.00
N GLU A 4 0.13 15.27 8.30
CA GLU A 4 0.05 14.27 9.38
C GLU A 4 -1.27 13.49 9.39
N THR A 5 -2.36 14.10 8.90
CA THR A 5 -3.69 13.50 8.85
C THR A 5 -4.06 12.92 7.49
N ALA A 6 -3.12 12.86 6.54
CA ALA A 6 -3.38 12.32 5.21
C ALA A 6 -3.45 10.79 5.24
N ALA A 7 -4.39 10.22 4.48
CA ALA A 7 -4.56 8.78 4.32
C ALA A 7 -4.64 8.41 2.83
N VAL A 8 -4.18 7.21 2.48
CA VAL A 8 -4.39 6.65 1.16
C VAL A 8 -5.85 6.25 1.02
N ILE A 9 -6.49 6.68 -0.07
CA ILE A 9 -7.91 6.43 -0.34
C ILE A 9 -8.05 5.70 -1.68
N ASP A 10 -8.76 4.56 -1.69
CA ASP A 10 -9.10 3.83 -2.93
C ASP A 10 -10.58 3.41 -2.93
N HIS A 11 -11.34 3.96 -3.87
CA HIS A 11 -12.78 3.71 -4.02
C HIS A 11 -13.12 2.35 -4.66
N PHE A 12 -12.14 1.67 -5.27
CA PHE A 12 -12.36 0.41 -5.97
C PHE A 12 -11.89 -0.79 -5.16
N ASN A 13 -10.79 -0.64 -4.41
CA ASN A 13 -10.16 -1.74 -3.68
C ASN A 13 -10.10 -1.43 -2.17
N TYR A 14 -11.25 -1.26 -1.54
CA TYR A 14 -11.37 -1.09 -0.09
C TYR A 14 -11.98 -2.33 0.57
N ASP A 15 -11.77 -2.46 1.88
CA ASP A 15 -12.34 -3.54 2.68
C ASP A 15 -13.80 -3.23 3.07
N GLN A 16 -14.68 -4.23 3.06
CA GLN A 16 -16.11 -4.02 3.39
C GLN A 16 -16.34 -3.65 4.87
N LEU A 17 -15.35 -3.86 5.73
CA LEU A 17 -15.39 -3.47 7.14
C LEU A 17 -14.79 -2.07 7.37
N ASP A 18 -14.54 -1.31 6.30
CA ASP A 18 -14.18 0.10 6.36
C ASP A 18 -15.38 0.96 6.80
N ASP A 19 -15.12 2.06 7.51
CA ASP A 19 -16.13 2.94 8.10
C ASP A 19 -16.80 3.88 7.06
N GLY A 20 -16.43 3.78 5.77
CA GLY A 20 -17.03 4.50 4.65
C GLY A 20 -16.13 5.59 4.06
N ASP A 21 -14.95 5.80 4.65
CA ASP A 21 -13.94 6.77 4.18
C ASP A 21 -13.01 6.16 3.11
N HIS A 22 -13.11 4.85 2.86
CA HIS A 22 -12.32 4.09 1.90
C HIS A 22 -10.80 4.19 2.12
N THR A 23 -10.39 4.24 3.39
CA THR A 23 -8.99 4.38 3.81
C THR A 23 -8.33 3.04 4.12
N ARG A 24 -9.13 2.01 4.43
CA ARG A 24 -8.68 0.63 4.59
C ARG A 24 -8.68 -0.08 3.24
N ILE A 25 -7.52 -0.07 2.59
CA ILE A 25 -7.36 -0.57 1.22
C ILE A 25 -6.87 -2.02 1.18
N VAL A 26 -7.35 -2.75 0.18
CA VAL A 26 -6.95 -4.11 -0.16
C VAL A 26 -5.95 -4.06 -1.31
N VAL A 27 -4.70 -4.45 -1.04
CA VAL A 27 -3.61 -4.40 -2.02
C VAL A 27 -3.28 -5.80 -2.52
N SER A 28 -3.23 -5.96 -3.85
CA SER A 28 -2.80 -7.22 -4.47
C SER A 28 -1.31 -7.47 -4.24
N SER A 29 -0.94 -8.69 -3.86
CA SER A 29 0.47 -9.08 -3.74
C SER A 29 1.26 -8.97 -5.03
N LYS A 30 0.59 -8.85 -6.19
CA LYS A 30 1.23 -8.57 -7.48
C LYS A 30 1.96 -7.22 -7.52
N ASN A 31 1.61 -6.30 -6.62
CA ASN A 31 2.23 -4.98 -6.53
C ASN A 31 3.49 -4.98 -5.63
N LEU A 32 3.84 -6.12 -5.02
CA LEU A 32 5.06 -6.24 -4.24
C LEU A 32 6.29 -6.17 -5.14
N ILE A 33 7.40 -5.68 -4.58
CA ILE A 33 8.70 -5.71 -5.26
C ILE A 33 9.11 -7.15 -5.56
N ASN A 34 9.73 -7.36 -6.72
CA ASN A 34 10.23 -8.68 -7.12
C ASN A 34 11.57 -8.99 -6.45
N ALA A 35 11.55 -9.24 -5.14
CA ALA A 35 12.74 -9.52 -4.33
C ALA A 35 12.43 -10.56 -3.23
N PRO A 36 12.62 -11.87 -3.50
CA PRO A 36 12.27 -12.95 -2.55
C PRO A 36 12.95 -12.83 -1.18
N THR A 37 14.13 -12.23 -1.11
CA THR A 37 14.84 -11.98 0.15
C THR A 37 14.10 -10.99 1.06
N ILE A 38 13.33 -10.06 0.49
CA ILE A 38 12.58 -9.03 1.23
C ILE A 38 11.13 -9.48 1.46
N VAL A 39 10.45 -9.95 0.41
CA VAL A 39 9.01 -10.27 0.46
C VAL A 39 8.72 -11.75 0.72
N GLY A 40 9.73 -12.61 0.80
CA GLY A 40 9.55 -14.06 0.92
C GLY A 40 9.16 -14.74 -0.39
N SER A 41 9.13 -16.07 -0.40
CA SER A 41 8.83 -16.89 -1.59
C SER A 41 7.33 -17.04 -1.91
N ASP A 42 6.46 -16.94 -0.90
CA ASP A 42 5.07 -17.41 -1.00
C ASP A 42 4.01 -16.36 -0.65
N ASN A 43 4.35 -15.07 -0.76
CA ASN A 43 3.41 -13.97 -0.50
C ASN A 43 2.42 -13.79 -1.67
N THR A 44 1.41 -14.65 -1.70
CA THR A 44 0.37 -14.72 -2.75
C THR A 44 -0.97 -14.15 -2.30
N LYS A 45 -1.14 -13.85 -1.01
CA LYS A 45 -2.38 -13.34 -0.45
C LYS A 45 -2.45 -11.81 -0.55
N PRO A 46 -3.63 -11.23 -0.78
CA PRO A 46 -3.83 -9.78 -0.67
C PRO A 46 -3.48 -9.28 0.74
N LEU A 47 -3.04 -8.02 0.82
CA LEU A 47 -2.69 -7.33 2.05
C LEU A 47 -3.71 -6.25 2.36
N LEU A 48 -3.95 -6.00 3.64
CA LEU A 48 -4.71 -4.84 4.10
C LEU A 48 -3.75 -3.75 4.53
N PHE A 49 -4.03 -2.52 4.14
CA PHE A 49 -3.25 -1.35 4.53
C PHE A 49 -4.19 -0.21 4.92
N GLU A 50 -3.79 0.55 5.93
CA GLU A 50 -4.46 1.77 6.37
C GLU A 50 -3.37 2.71 6.88
N GLY A 51 -3.27 3.91 6.31
CA GLY A 51 -2.24 4.88 6.66
C GLY A 51 -1.93 5.87 5.55
N THR A 52 -0.86 6.65 5.75
CA THR A 52 -0.42 7.71 4.84
C THR A 52 0.41 7.17 3.69
N GLY A 53 0.26 7.78 2.52
CA GLY A 53 1.07 7.49 1.33
C GLY A 53 2.45 8.14 1.43
N LEU A 54 3.44 7.54 0.76
CA LEU A 54 4.76 8.16 0.62
C LEU A 54 5.18 8.09 -0.85
N ILE A 55 5.75 9.18 -1.34
CA ILE A 55 6.30 9.28 -2.70
C ILE A 55 7.82 9.42 -2.59
N LEU A 56 8.52 8.60 -3.37
CA LEU A 56 9.97 8.60 -3.44
C LEU A 56 10.45 9.49 -4.60
N ASP A 57 11.65 10.05 -4.45
CA ASP A 57 12.33 10.75 -5.53
C ASP A 57 12.87 9.74 -6.55
N LYS A 58 12.55 9.95 -7.83
CA LYS A 58 12.95 9.06 -8.93
C LYS A 58 14.44 9.16 -9.26
N ASP A 59 15.09 10.27 -8.87
CA ASP A 59 16.51 10.49 -9.16
C ASP A 59 17.44 9.93 -8.07
N ASN A 60 16.89 9.45 -6.95
CA ASN A 60 17.67 8.86 -5.87
C ASN A 60 17.97 7.38 -6.14
N SER A 61 19.22 7.04 -6.42
CA SER A 61 19.64 5.67 -6.77
C SER A 61 19.60 4.66 -5.61
N LEU A 62 19.29 5.08 -4.39
CA LEU A 62 19.20 4.20 -3.21
C LEU A 62 17.76 3.75 -2.90
N VAL A 63 16.75 4.25 -3.62
CA VAL A 63 15.32 3.97 -3.40
C VAL A 63 14.61 3.57 -4.68
#